data_AF-A0A7K7TK29-F1
#
_entry.id   AF-A0A7K7TK29-F1
#
_cell.length_a   1.000
_cell.length_b   1.000
_cell.length_c   1.000
_cell.angle_alpha   90.00
_cell.angle_beta   90.00
_cell.angle_gamma   90.00
#
_symmetry.space_group_name_H-M   'P 1'
#
loop_
_entity.id
_entity.type
_entity.pdbx_description
1 polymer ?
#
loop_
_entity_poly.entity_id
_entity_poly.type
_entity_poly.pdbx_seq_one_letter_code
_entity_poly.pdbx_strand_id
1 'polypeptide(L)'
;NDFGGHRSLVNKWTTFLKARLICSVPGPNGIDTHFDELQDVFLMNSKDPKNPIVYGVFTTSSNIFKGSAVCMYSMTDVRRVFLGPYA
;
A
#
# COMPACT_ATOMS: atom_id res chain seq x y z
N ASN A 1 16.87 -2.01 12.39
CA ASN A 1 17.35 -2.41 13.74
C ASN A 1 16.40 -3.40 14.39
N ASP A 2 15.73 -4.26 13.62
CA ASP A 2 14.98 -5.40 14.13
C ASP A 2 15.90 -6.62 14.03
N PHE A 3 16.09 -7.33 15.14
CA PHE A 3 16.97 -8.49 15.25
C PHE A 3 16.20 -9.75 15.70
N GLY A 4 14.87 -9.67 15.74
CA GLY A 4 14.01 -10.71 16.28
C GLY A 4 13.92 -10.72 17.80
N GLY A 5 13.11 -11.64 18.32
CA GLY A 5 12.87 -11.76 19.76
C GLY A 5 13.84 -12.69 20.47
N HIS A 6 13.99 -12.50 21.78
CA HIS A 6 14.92 -13.26 22.63
C HIS A 6 14.47 -14.71 22.87
N ARG A 7 13.16 -14.97 22.98
CA ARG A 7 12.60 -16.31 23.30
C ARG A 7 11.63 -16.78 22.23
N SER A 8 10.67 -15.92 21.89
CA SER A 8 9.74 -16.10 20.78
C SER A 8 10.22 -15.26 19.59
N LEU A 9 9.87 -15.64 18.36
CA LEU A 9 10.26 -14.94 17.13
C LEU A 9 11.79 -14.74 16.99
N VAL A 10 12.59 -15.71 17.44
CA VAL A 10 14.04 -15.72 17.22
C VAL A 10 14.32 -15.68 15.71
N ASN A 11 15.16 -14.74 15.27
CA ASN A 11 15.47 -14.49 13.86
C ASN A 11 14.23 -14.25 12.97
N LYS A 12 13.13 -13.76 13.54
CA LYS A 12 11.89 -13.39 12.83
C LYS A 12 11.53 -11.95 13.14
N TRP A 13 10.97 -11.24 12.17
CA TRP A 13 10.54 -9.85 12.35
C TRP A 13 9.63 -9.69 13.58
N THR A 14 9.94 -8.71 14.42
CA THR A 14 9.12 -8.28 15.56
C THR A 14 8.42 -6.95 15.31
N THR A 15 8.82 -6.23 14.26
CA THR A 15 8.21 -4.95 13.85
C THR A 15 7.47 -5.04 12.52
N PHE A 16 7.17 -6.24 12.01
CA PHE A 16 6.45 -6.40 10.75
C PHE A 16 4.98 -6.00 10.89
N LEU A 17 4.53 -5.08 10.04
CA LEU A 17 3.14 -4.70 9.86
C LEU A 17 2.85 -4.57 8.36
N LYS A 18 1.60 -4.82 7.96
CA LYS A 18 1.13 -4.61 6.58
C LYS A 18 -0.24 -3.93 6.57
N ALA A 19 -0.51 -3.16 5.52
CA ALA A 19 -1.79 -2.50 5.28
C ALA A 19 -2.18 -2.66 3.81
N ARG A 20 -3.49 -2.56 3.51
CA ARG A 20 -4.01 -2.62 2.14
C ARG A 20 -3.81 -1.27 1.45
N LEU A 21 -3.31 -1.29 0.21
CA LEU A 21 -3.39 -0.14 -0.70
C LEU A 21 -4.69 -0.25 -1.50
N ILE A 22 -5.51 0.80 -1.46
CA ILE A 22 -6.73 0.87 -2.25
C ILE A 22 -6.45 1.76 -3.46
N CYS A 23 -6.67 1.23 -4.66
CA CYS A 23 -6.73 1.98 -5.90
C CYS A 23 -8.10 1.73 -6.52
N SER A 24 -9.03 2.67 -6.36
CA SER A 24 -10.40 2.52 -6.84
C SER A 24 -10.98 3.81 -7.41
N VAL A 25 -12.02 3.66 -8.24
CA VAL A 25 -12.83 4.75 -8.74
C VAL A 25 -14.26 4.58 -8.18
N PRO A 26 -14.79 5.59 -7.46
CA PRO A 26 -16.16 5.54 -6.95
C PRO A 26 -17.20 5.48 -8.07
N GLY A 27 -18.14 4.55 -7.97
CA GLY A 27 -19.24 4.40 -8.92
C GLY A 27 -20.53 5.11 -8.48
N PRO A 28 -21.46 5.39 -9.41
CA PRO A 28 -22.70 6.14 -9.14
C PRO A 28 -23.65 5.47 -8.14
N ASN A 29 -23.56 4.15 -7.94
CA ASN A 29 -24.39 3.40 -7.00
C ASN A 29 -23.64 3.02 -5.71
N GLY A 30 -22.52 3.68 -5.40
CA GLY A 30 -21.67 3.35 -4.25
C GLY A 30 -20.87 2.05 -4.42
N ILE A 31 -20.83 1.51 -5.64
CA ILE A 31 -19.99 0.36 -6.00
C ILE A 31 -18.71 0.89 -6.62
N ASP A 32 -17.61 0.74 -5.89
CA ASP A 32 -16.29 1.12 -6.34
C ASP A 32 -15.73 0.10 -7.34
N THR A 33 -15.07 0.59 -8.40
CA THR A 33 -14.27 -0.26 -9.27
C THR A 33 -12.84 -0.29 -8.76
N HIS A 34 -12.38 -1.46 -8.33
CA HIS A 34 -11.04 -1.66 -7.76
C HIS A 34 -10.02 -2.15 -8.80
N PHE A 35 -8.77 -1.71 -8.63
CA PHE A 35 -7.59 -2.17 -9.35
C PHE A 35 -6.64 -2.75 -8.30
N ASP A 36 -6.82 -4.02 -7.94
CA ASP A 36 -6.13 -4.64 -6.79
C ASP A 36 -4.78 -5.29 -7.16
N GLU A 37 -4.51 -5.54 -8.45
CA GLU A 37 -3.30 -6.22 -8.90
C GLU A 37 -2.15 -5.21 -9.08
N LEU A 38 -1.33 -5.02 -8.06
CA LEU A 38 -0.14 -4.15 -8.12
C LEU A 38 0.91 -4.72 -9.09
N GLN A 39 1.27 -3.94 -10.11
CA GLN A 39 2.23 -4.32 -11.14
C GLN A 39 3.62 -3.70 -10.94
N ASP A 40 3.67 -2.41 -10.55
CA ASP A 40 4.93 -1.69 -10.37
C ASP A 40 4.77 -0.54 -9.37
N VAL A 41 5.89 -0.09 -8.79
CA VAL A 41 5.95 1.00 -7.82
C VAL A 41 7.13 1.93 -8.13
N PHE A 42 6.85 3.23 -8.14
CA PHE A 42 7.86 4.27 -8.28
C PHE A 42 7.82 5.25 -7.11
N LEU A 43 8.98 5.61 -6.57
CA LEU A 43 9.11 6.62 -5.52
C LEU A 43 9.61 7.93 -6.13
N MET A 44 8.72 8.93 -6.16
CA MET A 44 9.11 10.27 -6.59
C MET A 44 9.76 11.01 -5.42
N ASN A 45 11.04 11.35 -5.58
CA ASN A 45 11.78 12.12 -4.59
C ASN A 45 11.12 13.49 -4.37
N SER A 46 10.87 13.81 -3.10
CA SER A 46 10.40 15.12 -2.67
C SER A 46 11.57 15.93 -2.10
N LYS A 47 11.35 17.22 -1.82
CA LYS A 47 12.31 18.06 -1.08
C LYS A 47 12.64 17.47 0.29
N ASP A 48 11.65 16.85 0.94
CA ASP A 48 11.86 16.08 2.15
C ASP A 48 12.10 14.60 1.80
N PRO A 49 13.31 14.07 2.00
CA PRO A 49 13.62 12.67 1.68
C PRO A 49 12.84 11.67 2.55
N LYS A 50 12.27 12.10 3.67
CA LYS A 50 11.40 11.25 4.49
C LYS A 50 10.00 11.12 3.91
N ASN A 51 9.61 11.96 2.96
CA ASN A 51 8.25 12.01 2.41
C ASN A 51 8.26 11.96 0.87
N PRO A 52 8.79 10.88 0.25
CA PRO A 52 8.57 10.65 -1.17
C PRO A 52 7.08 10.42 -1.44
N ILE A 53 6.65 10.72 -2.66
CA ILE A 53 5.32 10.33 -3.13
C ILE A 53 5.43 8.94 -3.75
N VAL A 54 4.57 8.03 -3.33
CA VAL A 54 4.53 6.66 -3.83
C VAL A 54 3.55 6.59 -4.99
N TYR A 55 4.03 6.22 -6.17
CA TYR A 55 3.20 5.89 -7.32
C TYR A 55 3.11 4.38 -7.43
N GLY A 56 1.91 3.85 -7.66
CA GLY A 56 1.69 2.44 -7.96
C GLY A 56 0.92 2.29 -9.26
N VAL A 57 1.35 1.36 -10.10
CA VAL A 57 0.62 0.91 -11.29
C VAL A 57 -0.18 -0.33 -10.91
N PHE A 58 -1.48 -0.30 -11.12
CA PHE A 58 -2.39 -1.37 -10.76
C PHE A 58 -3.19 -1.84 -11.98
N THR A 59 -3.61 -3.09 -11.96
CA THR A 59 -4.55 -3.65 -12.93
C THR A 59 -5.76 -4.26 -12.24
N THR A 60 -6.82 -4.48 -13.01
CA THR A 60 -7.99 -5.23 -12.56
C THR A 60 -7.66 -6.71 -12.37
N SER A 61 -8.27 -7.37 -11.38
CA SER A 61 -8.15 -8.83 -11.20
C SER A 61 -9.03 -9.64 -12.17
N SER A 62 -9.91 -8.96 -12.92
CA SER A 62 -10.84 -9.63 -13.84
C SER A 62 -10.14 -10.10 -15.11
N ASN A 63 -10.29 -11.38 -15.44
CA ASN A 63 -9.83 -11.94 -16.71
C ASN A 63 -10.62 -11.42 -17.94
N ILE A 64 -11.81 -10.86 -17.71
CA ILE A 64 -12.71 -10.36 -18.77
C ILE A 64 -12.54 -8.84 -18.91
N PHE A 65 -12.63 -8.12 -17.79
CA PHE A 65 -12.51 -6.66 -17.76
C PHE A 65 -11.07 -6.27 -17.51
N LYS A 66 -10.32 -6.01 -18.59
CA LYS A 66 -8.94 -5.53 -18.51
C LYS A 66 -8.93 -4.02 -18.34
N GLY A 67 -8.38 -3.56 -17.22
CA GLY A 67 -8.18 -2.15 -16.93
C GLY A 67 -6.88 -1.92 -16.19
N SER A 68 -6.34 -0.71 -16.32
CA SER A 68 -5.15 -0.28 -15.59
C SER A 68 -5.40 1.07 -14.93
N ALA A 69 -4.77 1.31 -13.79
CA ALA A 69 -4.85 2.55 -13.05
C ALA A 69 -3.47 2.92 -12.49
N VAL A 70 -3.25 4.21 -12.29
CA VAL A 70 -2.09 4.72 -11.56
C VAL A 70 -2.61 5.48 -10.35
N CYS A 71 -2.18 5.05 -9.17
CA CYS A 71 -2.56 5.68 -7.90
C CYS A 71 -1.34 6.30 -7.22
N MET A 72 -1.59 7.37 -6.48
CA MET A 72 -0.59 8.09 -5.69
C MET A 72 -0.90 7.97 -4.20
N TYR A 73 0.12 7.75 -3.38
CA TYR A 73 0.01 7.65 -1.93
C TYR A 73 1.05 8.51 -1.23
N SER A 74 0.66 9.19 -0.16
CA SER A 74 1.58 9.94 0.68
C SER A 74 2.13 9.06 1.81
N MET A 75 3.41 9.23 2.16
CA MET A 75 3.98 8.55 3.33
C MET A 75 3.34 8.99 4.66
N THR A 76 2.67 10.14 4.69
CA THR A 76 1.89 10.60 5.85
C THR A 76 0.68 9.70 6.08
N ASP A 77 -0.06 9.34 5.03
CA ASP A 77 -1.23 8.46 5.13
C ASP A 77 -0.81 7.03 5.49
N VAL A 78 0.25 6.53 4.86
CA VAL A 78 0.81 5.20 5.19
C VAL A 78 1.18 5.09 6.66
N ARG A 79 1.90 6.08 7.21
CA ARG A 79 2.25 6.10 8.64
C ARG A 79 1.03 6.21 9.54
N ARG A 80 0.04 7.02 9.15
CA ARG A 80 -1.23 7.14 9.90
C ARG A 80 -1.92 5.78 10.01
N VAL A 81 -1.95 4.99 8.94
CA VAL A 81 -2.54 3.65 8.94
C VAL A 81 -1.76 2.70 9.84
N PHE A 82 -0.42 2.70 9.79
CA PHE A 82 0.40 1.85 10.68
C PHE A 82 0.31 2.21 12.16
N LEU A 83 -0.06 3.45 12.48
CA LEU A 83 -0.34 3.90 13.86
C LEU A 83 -1.81 3.72 14.26
N GLY A 84 -2.64 3.19 13.37
CA GLY A 84 -4.06 2.97 13.58
C GLY A 84 -4.39 1.64 14.27
N PRO A 85 -5.68 1.24 14.25
CA PRO A 85 -6.13 -0.03 14.81
C PRO A 85 -5.53 -1.24 14.09
N TYR A 86 -5.27 -2.31 14.86
CA TYR A 86 -4.81 -3.61 14.35
C TYR A 86 -6.00 -4.55 14.11
N ALA A 87 -5.88 -5.39 13.08
CA ALA A 87 -6.87 -6.42 12.72
C ALA A 87 -6.42 -7.81 13.17
#